data_AF-A0A368CLC1-F1
#
_entry.id   AF-A0A368CLC1-F1
#
_cell.length_a   1.000
_cell.length_b   1.000
_cell.length_c   1.000
_cell.angle_alpha   90.00
_cell.angle_beta   90.00
_cell.angle_gamma   90.00
#
_symmetry.space_group_name_H-M   'P 1'
#
loop_
_entity.id
_entity.type
_entity.pdbx_description
1 polymer ?
#
loop_
_entity_poly.entity_id
_entity_poly.type
_entity_poly.pdbx_seq_one_letter_code
_entity_poly.pdbx_strand_id
1 'polypeptide(L)'
;MRWIPFLLVVGIISGPPAAAHGPDQVAALQPQQRFKLRRHIEKLNHRGRMAILQDAETCLEGVSDLEGLRRCEQRERQARRTLRSKLRARARQLHRRYSQRSSFSGRTTATAAARPAG
;
A
#
# COMPACT_ATOMS: atom_id res chain seq x y z
N MET A 1 59.08 0.99 7.73
CA MET A 1 58.45 0.20 8.81
C MET A 1 58.10 1.12 9.98
N ARG A 2 56.80 1.33 10.23
CA ARG A 2 56.21 1.65 11.55
C ARG A 2 54.69 1.60 11.38
N TRP A 3 54.12 0.51 11.85
CA TRP A 3 52.71 0.18 11.82
C TRP A 3 51.94 0.96 12.89
N ILE A 4 50.75 1.43 12.54
CA ILE A 4 49.77 1.99 13.48
C ILE A 4 48.69 0.92 13.67
N PRO A 5 48.60 0.26 14.85
CA PRO A 5 47.45 -0.57 15.16
C PRO A 5 46.39 0.34 15.79
N PHE A 6 45.50 0.91 14.96
CA PHE A 6 44.29 1.53 15.49
C PHE A 6 43.25 0.43 15.73
N LEU A 7 43.11 0.11 17.00
CA LEU A 7 42.19 -0.86 17.56
C LEU A 7 40.74 -0.59 17.15
N LEU A 8 40.10 -1.67 16.73
CA LEU A 8 38.67 -1.99 16.85
C LEU A 8 37.94 -1.15 17.90
N VAL A 9 37.04 -0.28 17.44
CA VAL A 9 35.81 0.02 18.18
C VAL A 9 34.66 -0.56 17.37
N VAL A 10 34.26 -1.76 17.79
CA VAL A 10 33.01 -2.41 17.42
C VAL A 10 31.89 -1.55 18.00
N GLY A 11 31.46 -0.55 17.23
CA GLY A 11 30.23 0.17 17.49
C GLY A 11 29.06 -0.74 17.13
N ILE A 12 28.56 -1.47 18.12
CA ILE A 12 27.30 -2.19 18.08
C ILE A 12 26.20 -1.13 17.91
N ILE A 13 25.89 -0.78 16.66
CA ILE A 13 24.69 -0.02 16.33
C ILE A 13 23.53 -0.97 16.58
N SER A 14 23.02 -0.94 17.81
CA SER A 14 21.71 -1.47 18.18
C SER A 14 20.65 -0.59 17.49
N GLY A 15 20.53 -0.74 16.18
CA GLY A 15 19.39 -0.21 15.45
C GLY A 15 18.15 -1.00 15.89
N PRO A 16 17.07 -0.35 16.33
CA PRO A 16 15.81 -1.06 16.57
C PRO A 16 15.44 -1.80 15.29
N PRO A 17 14.88 -3.02 15.36
CA PRO A 17 14.42 -3.72 14.17
C PRO A 17 13.44 -2.79 13.47
N ALA A 18 13.88 -2.28 12.32
CA ALA A 18 13.00 -1.65 11.37
C ALA A 18 11.88 -2.68 11.17
N ALA A 19 10.69 -2.36 11.67
CA ALA A 19 9.47 -3.05 11.31
C ALA A 19 9.27 -2.80 9.83
N ALA A 20 10.02 -3.54 9.02
CA ALA A 20 9.86 -3.70 7.61
C ALA A 20 8.48 -4.30 7.44
N HIS A 21 7.48 -3.43 7.38
CA HIS A 21 6.18 -3.75 6.80
C HIS A 21 6.40 -3.83 5.29
N GLY A 22 7.21 -4.82 4.89
CA GLY A 22 7.54 -5.16 3.52
C GLY A 22 6.35 -5.81 2.81
N PRO A 23 6.49 -6.03 1.50
CA PRO A 23 5.45 -6.62 0.63
C PRO A 23 4.92 -7.99 1.07
N ASP A 24 5.53 -8.61 2.08
CA ASP A 24 5.22 -9.93 2.63
C ASP A 24 3.80 -10.06 3.18
N GLN A 25 3.21 -8.95 3.63
CA GLN A 25 1.86 -9.00 4.19
C GLN A 25 0.80 -9.36 3.13
N VAL A 26 0.95 -8.91 1.88
CA VAL A 26 0.01 -9.28 0.80
C VAL A 26 0.32 -10.69 0.29
N ALA A 27 1.58 -11.13 0.34
CA ALA A 27 1.97 -12.50 -0.01
C ALA A 27 1.33 -13.55 0.91
N ALA A 28 1.07 -13.21 2.17
CA ALA A 28 0.41 -14.06 3.15
C ALA A 28 -1.09 -14.33 2.87
N LEU A 29 -1.72 -13.64 1.91
CA LEU A 29 -3.10 -13.90 1.50
C LEU A 29 -3.18 -15.06 0.51
N GLN A 30 -4.25 -15.85 0.59
CA GLN A 30 -4.52 -16.89 -0.42
C GLN A 30 -4.61 -16.28 -1.84
N PRO A 31 -4.20 -17.01 -2.91
CA PRO A 31 -4.19 -16.51 -4.29
C PRO A 31 -5.50 -15.85 -4.73
N GLN A 32 -6.65 -16.46 -4.41
CA GLN A 32 -7.96 -15.92 -4.77
C GLN A 32 -8.27 -14.60 -4.04
N GLN A 33 -7.83 -14.44 -2.78
CA GLN A 33 -7.99 -13.21 -2.00
C GLN A 33 -7.07 -12.11 -2.53
N ARG A 34 -5.83 -12.45 -2.91
CA ARG A 34 -4.89 -11.52 -3.58
C ARG A 34 -5.48 -10.98 -4.88
N PHE A 35 -6.09 -11.84 -5.69
CA PHE A 35 -6.77 -11.44 -6.93
C PHE A 35 -7.95 -10.50 -6.65
N LYS A 36 -8.85 -10.87 -5.72
CA LYS A 36 -10.01 -10.04 -5.33
C LYS A 36 -9.57 -8.66 -4.83
N LEU A 37 -8.52 -8.59 -4.01
CA LEU A 37 -7.92 -7.34 -3.53
C LEU A 37 -7.41 -6.51 -4.71
N ARG A 38 -6.54 -7.08 -5.56
CA ARG A 38 -5.94 -6.37 -6.71
C ARG A 38 -7.00 -5.86 -7.68
N ARG A 39 -7.98 -6.70 -8.03
CA ARG A 39 -9.09 -6.32 -8.93
C ARG A 39 -9.88 -5.13 -8.39
N HIS A 40 -10.16 -5.10 -7.08
CA HIS A 40 -10.90 -3.99 -6.48
C HIS A 40 -10.10 -2.68 -6.52
N ILE A 41 -8.80 -2.72 -6.20
CA ILE A 41 -7.91 -1.55 -6.26
C ILE A 41 -7.75 -1.07 -7.70
N GLU A 42 -7.38 -1.98 -8.61
CA GLU A 42 -7.81 -2.05 -10.02
C GLU A 42 -8.85 -1.02 -10.48
N LYS A 43 -10.09 -1.41 -10.18
CA LYS A 43 -11.29 -0.70 -10.60
C LYS A 43 -11.34 0.72 -10.04
N LEU A 44 -10.95 0.91 -8.78
CA LEU A 44 -10.96 2.22 -8.14
C LEU A 44 -9.90 3.15 -8.73
N ASN A 45 -8.71 2.63 -9.02
CA ASN A 45 -7.62 3.37 -9.64
C ASN A 45 -8.01 3.82 -11.04
N HIS A 46 -8.53 2.89 -11.86
CA HIS A 46 -8.98 3.20 -13.21
C HIS A 46 -10.05 4.30 -13.22
N ARG A 47 -11.11 4.15 -12.40
CA ARG A 47 -12.16 5.17 -12.28
C ARG A 47 -11.62 6.51 -11.81
N GLY A 48 -10.72 6.50 -10.82
CA GLY A 48 -10.09 7.71 -10.31
C GLY A 48 -9.23 8.42 -11.34
N ARG A 49 -8.48 7.68 -12.17
CA ARG A 49 -7.70 8.25 -13.27
C ARG A 49 -8.58 8.92 -14.32
N MET A 50 -9.69 8.28 -14.70
CA MET A 50 -10.64 8.87 -15.64
C MET A 50 -11.24 10.18 -15.10
N ALA A 51 -11.64 10.19 -13.83
CA ALA A 51 -12.16 11.40 -13.20
C ALA A 51 -11.13 12.54 -13.15
N ILE A 52 -9.85 12.24 -12.90
CA ILE A 52 -8.77 13.23 -12.92
C ILE A 52 -8.56 13.79 -14.34
N LEU A 53 -8.62 12.95 -15.37
CA LEU A 53 -8.46 13.41 -16.75
C LEU A 53 -9.62 14.30 -17.18
N GLN A 54 -10.86 13.93 -16.85
CA GLN A 54 -12.04 14.76 -17.09
C GLN A 54 -11.94 16.11 -16.36
N ASP A 55 -11.53 16.10 -15.09
CA ASP A 55 -11.33 17.33 -14.31
C ASP A 55 -10.24 18.23 -14.91
N ALA A 56 -9.16 17.63 -15.42
CA ALA A 56 -8.08 18.36 -16.08
C ALA A 56 -8.55 18.98 -17.41
N GLU A 57 -9.30 18.23 -18.22
CA GLU A 57 -9.89 18.72 -19.47
C GLU A 57 -10.82 19.90 -19.23
N THR A 58 -11.76 19.78 -18.29
CA THR A 58 -12.63 20.89 -17.89
C THR A 58 -11.85 22.09 -17.35
N CYS A 59 -10.75 21.87 -16.62
CA CYS A 59 -9.91 22.97 -16.17
C CYS A 59 -9.27 23.72 -17.35
N LEU A 60 -8.79 22.98 -18.35
CA LEU A 60 -8.10 23.53 -19.51
C LEU A 60 -9.02 24.29 -20.46
N GLU A 61 -10.30 23.90 -20.59
CA GLU A 61 -11.28 24.59 -21.44
C GLU A 61 -11.44 26.09 -21.13
N GLY A 62 -11.22 26.48 -19.86
CA GLY A 62 -11.36 27.87 -19.40
C GLY A 62 -10.05 28.66 -19.32
N VAL A 63 -8.92 28.10 -19.75
CA VAL A 63 -7.59 28.72 -19.57
C VAL A 63 -7.21 29.56 -20.80
N SER A 64 -6.94 30.84 -20.57
CA SER A 64 -6.46 31.79 -21.59
C SER A 64 -4.99 32.17 -21.45
N ASP A 65 -4.33 31.77 -20.36
CA ASP A 65 -2.98 32.20 -20.02
C ASP A 65 -2.14 31.11 -19.34
N LEU A 66 -0.84 31.40 -19.24
CA LEU A 66 0.16 30.46 -18.74
C LEU A 66 0.02 30.21 -17.23
N GLU A 67 -0.52 31.17 -16.48
CA GLU A 67 -0.76 31.02 -15.04
C GLU A 67 -1.95 30.09 -14.78
N GLY A 68 -3.03 30.22 -15.56
CA GLY A 68 -4.16 29.31 -15.59
C GLY A 68 -3.74 27.88 -15.89
N LEU A 69 -2.86 27.70 -16.89
CA LEU A 69 -2.32 26.38 -17.23
C LEU A 69 -1.57 25.75 -16.04
N ARG A 70 -0.68 26.52 -15.40
CA ARG A 70 0.08 26.06 -14.21
C ARG A 70 -0.84 25.67 -13.05
N ARG A 71 -1.92 26.42 -12.83
CA ARG A 71 -2.94 26.10 -11.82
C ARG A 71 -3.63 24.76 -12.13
N CYS A 72 -4.02 24.52 -13.39
CA CYS A 72 -4.61 23.24 -13.79
C CYS A 72 -3.65 22.07 -13.59
N GLU A 73 -2.37 22.21 -13.96
CA GLU A 73 -1.37 21.17 -13.68
C GLU A 73 -1.21 20.89 -12.18
N GLN A 74 -1.20 21.94 -11.35
CA GLN A 74 -1.07 21.79 -9.91
C GLN A 74 -2.27 21.06 -9.32
N ARG A 75 -3.48 21.39 -9.76
CA ARG A 75 -4.72 20.71 -9.39
C ARG A 75 -4.67 19.22 -9.77
N GLU A 76 -4.27 18.91 -11.01
CA GLU A 76 -4.12 17.53 -11.47
C GLU A 76 -3.09 16.75 -10.63
N ARG A 77 -1.92 17.35 -10.38
CA ARG A 77 -0.87 16.77 -9.51
C ARG A 77 -1.42 16.46 -8.12
N GLN A 78 -2.17 17.38 -7.52
CA GLN A 78 -2.78 17.19 -6.21
C GLN A 78 -3.85 16.08 -6.22
N ALA A 79 -4.68 16.04 -7.26
CA ALA A 79 -5.70 15.01 -7.42
C ALA A 79 -5.05 13.61 -7.54
N ARG A 80 -3.97 13.48 -8.32
CA ARG A 80 -3.19 12.23 -8.44
C ARG A 80 -2.58 11.80 -7.11
N ARG A 81 -2.01 12.72 -6.33
CA ARG A 81 -1.47 12.44 -4.98
C ARG A 81 -2.58 11.96 -4.05
N THR A 82 -3.73 12.62 -4.09
CA THR A 82 -4.90 12.27 -3.29
C THR A 82 -5.43 10.88 -3.64
N LEU A 83 -5.55 10.56 -4.94
CA LEU A 83 -5.95 9.23 -5.41
C LEU A 83 -4.99 8.15 -4.89
N ARG A 84 -3.68 8.36 -5.01
CA ARG A 84 -2.68 7.41 -4.48
C ARG A 84 -2.83 7.19 -2.98
N SER A 85 -3.06 8.24 -2.20
CA SER A 85 -3.28 8.14 -0.75
C SER A 85 -4.55 7.34 -0.42
N LYS A 86 -5.67 7.65 -1.08
CA LYS A 86 -6.94 6.93 -0.94
C LYS A 86 -6.81 5.45 -1.28
N LEU A 87 -6.13 5.12 -2.38
CA LEU A 87 -5.91 3.73 -2.80
C LEU A 87 -5.04 2.96 -1.80
N ARG A 88 -3.97 3.58 -1.27
CA ARG A 88 -3.13 2.97 -0.22
C ARG A 88 -3.93 2.70 1.05
N ALA A 89 -4.73 3.66 1.50
CA ALA A 89 -5.60 3.49 2.66
C ALA A 89 -6.61 2.35 2.44
N ARG A 90 -7.24 2.32 1.25
CA ARG A 90 -8.21 1.27 0.89
C ARG A 90 -7.57 -0.11 0.80
N ALA A 91 -6.38 -0.21 0.23
CA ALA A 91 -5.62 -1.46 0.15
C ALA A 91 -5.30 -2.00 1.55
N ARG A 92 -4.83 -1.14 2.48
CA ARG A 92 -4.61 -1.51 3.88
C ARG A 92 -5.88 -1.98 4.58
N GLN A 93 -7.00 -1.27 4.38
CA GLN A 93 -8.28 -1.63 4.99
C GLN A 93 -8.77 -3.00 4.50
N LEU A 94 -8.71 -3.25 3.18
CA LEU A 94 -9.15 -4.51 2.61
C LEU A 94 -8.24 -5.67 3.00
N HIS A 95 -6.93 -5.43 3.04
CA HIS A 95 -5.95 -6.41 3.51
C HIS A 95 -6.28 -6.87 4.94
N ARG A 96 -6.50 -5.94 5.87
CA ARG A 96 -6.90 -6.26 7.25
C ARG A 96 -8.17 -7.11 7.32
N ARG A 97 -9.16 -6.83 6.47
CA ARG A 97 -10.41 -7.62 6.41
C ARG A 97 -10.16 -9.05 5.93
N TYR A 98 -9.30 -9.24 4.94
CA TYR A 98 -9.00 -10.58 4.41
C TYR A 98 -8.13 -11.40 5.37
N SER A 99 -7.15 -10.78 6.05
CA SER A 99 -6.29 -11.47 7.02
C SER A 99 -7.03 -11.86 8.31
N GLN A 100 -8.01 -11.06 8.75
CA GLN A 100 -8.87 -11.44 9.89
C GLN A 100 -9.78 -12.63 9.54
N ARG A 101 -10.31 -12.68 8.31
CA ARG A 101 -11.14 -13.81 7.87
C ARG A 101 -10.35 -15.12 7.75
N SER A 102 -9.11 -15.09 7.30
CA SER A 102 -8.29 -16.30 7.18
C SER A 102 -7.87 -16.86 8.55
N SER A 103 -7.55 -15.99 9.52
CA SER A 103 -7.20 -16.42 10.88
C SER A 103 -8.37 -17.02 11.66
N PHE A 104 -9.60 -16.54 11.43
CA PHE A 104 -10.80 -17.14 12.01
C PHE A 104 -11.09 -18.54 11.44
N SER A 105 -10.98 -18.70 10.11
CA SER A 105 -11.24 -19.99 9.43
C SER A 105 -10.25 -21.10 9.81
N GLY A 106 -8.99 -20.76 10.11
CA GLY A 106 -7.98 -21.73 10.56
C GLY A 106 -8.14 -22.11 12.03
N ARG A 107 -8.72 -21.23 12.86
CA ARG A 107 -8.96 -21.51 14.28
C ARG A 107 -10.12 -22.49 14.46
N THR A 108 -11.19 -22.36 13.68
CA THR A 108 -12.35 -23.26 13.76
C THR A 108 -12.01 -24.71 13.39
N THR A 109 -11.12 -24.93 12.41
CA THR A 109 -10.67 -26.28 12.03
C THR A 109 -9.74 -26.90 13.07
N ALA A 110 -8.87 -26.10 13.71
CA ALA A 110 -7.99 -26.59 14.77
C ALA A 110 -8.76 -27.05 16.02
N THR A 111 -9.81 -26.32 16.44
CA THR A 111 -10.68 -26.76 17.55
C THR A 111 -11.60 -27.92 17.18
N ALA A 112 -12.00 -28.06 15.90
CA ALA A 112 -12.83 -29.20 15.47
C ALA A 112 -12.03 -30.52 15.43
N ALA A 113 -10.74 -30.46 15.11
CA ALA A 113 -9.85 -31.63 15.11
C ALA A 113 -9.40 -32.08 16.52
N ALA A 114 -9.64 -31.26 17.55
CA ALA A 114 -9.25 -31.56 18.94
C ALA A 114 -10.34 -32.26 19.77
N ARG A 115 -11.44 -32.72 19.14
CA ARG A 115 -12.46 -33.53 19.83
C ARG A 115 -11.97 -34.99 19.84
N PRO A 116 -11.58 -35.58 20.99
CA PRO A 116 -11.36 -37.01 21.06
C PRO A 116 -12.71 -37.69 20.79
N ALA A 117 -12.71 -38.64 19.84
CA ALA A 117 -13.79 -39.61 19.72
C ALA A 117 -13.84 -40.39 21.03
N GLY A 118 -14.89 -40.16 21.81
CA GLY A 118 -15.26 -40.99 22.94
C GLY A 118 -16.04 -42.20 22.47
#